data_AF-A0A717NNZ2-F1
#
_entry.id   AF-A0A717NNZ2-F1
#
_cell.length_a   1.000
_cell.length_b   1.000
_cell.length_c   1.000
_cell.angle_alpha   90.00
_cell.angle_beta   90.00
_cell.angle_gamma   90.00
#
_symmetry.space_group_name_H-M   'P 1'
#
loop_
_entity.id
_entity.type
_entity.pdbx_description
1 polymer ?
#
loop_
_entity_poly.entity_id
_entity_poly.type
_entity_poly.pdbx_seq_one_letter_code
_entity_poly.pdbx_strand_id
1 'polypeptide(L)' 'MRQYTINNEFIYNESLREIISLHDKKVLKVTLMRARCLSYLFENAYKKLITREMISHAV' A
#
# COMPACT_ATOMS: atom_id res chain seq x y z
N MET A 1 3.06 12.09 4.72
CA MET A 1 3.21 10.93 5.63
C MET A 1 1.84 10.30 5.80
N ARG A 2 1.46 9.35 4.92
CA ARG A 2 0.22 8.62 5.09
C ARG A 2 0.52 7.23 5.63
N GLN A 3 -0.28 6.82 6.60
CA GLN A 3 -0.32 5.45 7.08
C GLN A 3 -1.70 4.90 6.77
N TYR A 4 -1.73 3.68 6.26
CA TYR A 4 -2.97 3.02 5.86
C TYR A 4 -3.14 1.75 6.69
N THR A 5 -4.34 1.53 7.21
CA THR A 5 -4.68 0.26 7.88
C THR A 5 -5.27 -0.68 6.82
N ILE A 6 -4.72 -1.89 6.73
CA ILE A 6 -5.17 -2.91 5.78
C ILE A 6 -5.80 -4.04 6.59
N ASN A 7 -7.09 -4.30 6.34
CA ASN A 7 -7.88 -5.36 6.97
C ASN A 7 -7.85 -5.37 8.51
N ASN A 8 -7.49 -4.26 9.16
CA ASN A 8 -7.23 -4.19 10.61
C ASN A 8 -6.13 -5.14 11.13
N GLU A 9 -5.33 -5.70 10.23
CA GLU A 9 -4.26 -6.66 10.56
C GLU A 9 -2.88 -6.08 10.26
N PHE A 10 -2.81 -5.11 9.34
CA PHE A 10 -1.54 -4.53 8.90
C PHE A 10 -1.59 -3.00 8.87
N ILE A 11 -0.44 -2.39 9.13
CA ILE A 11 -0.20 -0.96 8.87
C ILE A 11 0.78 -0.84 7.72
N TYR A 12 0.38 -0.15 6.65
CA TYR A 12 1.29 0.29 5.60
C TYR A 12 1.79 1.71 5.92
N ASN A 13 3.10 1.85 6.11
CA ASN A 13 3.78 3.13 6.22
C ASN A 13 4.41 3.49 4.88
N GLU A 14 3.81 4.45 4.19
CA GLU A 14 4.25 4.88 2.86
C GLU A 14 5.66 5.48 2.87
N SER A 15 5.98 6.30 3.88
CA SER A 15 7.26 7.00 3.97
C SER A 15 8.42 6.05 4.23
N LEU A 16 8.19 4.99 5.00
CA LEU A 16 9.20 3.95 5.26
C LEU A 16 9.18 2.84 4.21
N ARG A 17 8.13 2.76 3.38
CA ARG A 17 7.86 1.66 2.44
C ARG A 17 7.82 0.32 3.18
N GLU A 18 7.02 0.29 4.25
CA GLU A 18 6.94 -0.85 5.16
C GLU A 18 5.49 -1.28 5.36
N ILE A 19 5.26 -2.58 5.37
CA ILE A 19 4.02 -3.20 5.83
C ILE A 19 4.32 -3.88 7.15
N ILE A 20 3.61 -3.49 8.20
CA ILE A 20 3.82 -3.93 9.57
C ILE A 20 2.62 -4.77 9.99
N SER A 21 2.87 -6.02 10.37
CA SER A 21 1.87 -6.89 10.98
C SER A 21 1.53 -6.42 12.38
N LEU A 22 0.24 -6.28 12.70
CA LEU A 22 -0.20 -5.89 14.03
C LEU A 22 -0.09 -7.05 15.03
N HIS A 23 -0.16 -8.30 14.56
CA HIS A 23 -0.14 -9.51 15.39
C HIS A 23 1.24 -9.83 15.95
N ASP A 24 2.26 -9.85 15.09
CA ASP A 24 3.61 -10.32 15.45
C ASP A 24 4.71 -9.26 15.26
N LYS A 25 4.31 -8.03 14.90
CA LYS A 25 5.21 -6.87 14.68
C LYS A 25 6.27 -7.10 13.61
N LYS A 26 6.13 -8.13 12.76
CA LYS A 26 7.03 -8.32 11.62
C LYS A 26 6.86 -7.18 10.63
N VAL A 27 8.00 -6.74 10.08
CA VAL A 27 8.08 -5.63 9.13
C VAL A 27 8.52 -6.19 7.78
N LEU A 28 7.70 -5.97 6.76
CA LEU A 28 8.04 -6.24 5.37
C LEU A 28 8.40 -4.93 4.68
N LYS A 29 9.67 -4.75 4.32
CA LYS A 29 10.12 -3.66 3.45
C LYS A 29 9.74 -3.96 2.00
N VAL A 30 9.14 -2.99 1.34
CA VAL A 30 8.74 -3.10 -0.07
C VAL A 30 9.62 -2.22 -0.96
N THR A 31 9.74 -2.62 -2.22
CA THR A 31 10.47 -1.83 -3.23
C THR A 31 9.71 -0.54 -3.53
N LEU A 32 10.42 0.46 -4.06
CA LEU A 32 9.81 1.73 -4.47
C LEU A 32 8.60 1.52 -5.41
N MET A 33 8.74 0.61 -6.37
CA MET A 33 7.68 0.23 -7.30
C MET A 33 6.43 -0.29 -6.59
N ARG A 34 6.60 -1.22 -5.65
CA ARG A 34 5.47 -1.77 -4.87
C ARG A 34 4.82 -0.71 -3.99
N ALA A 35 5.62 0.18 -3.39
CA ALA A 35 5.11 1.30 -2.62
C ALA A 35 4.22 2.21 -3.47
N ARG A 36 4.69 2.61 -4.66
CA ARG A 36 3.91 3.44 -5.60
C ARG A 36 2.59 2.78 -5.98
N CYS A 37 2.62 1.49 -6.34
CA CYS A 37 1.40 0.75 -6.68
C CYS A 37 0.43 0.67 -5.49
N LEU A 38 0.93 0.42 -4.28
CA LEU A 38 0.09 0.37 -3.07
C LEU A 38 -0.54 1.73 -2.76
N SER A 39 0.23 2.81 -2.82
CA SER A 39 -0.30 4.17 -2.64
C SER A 39 -1.41 4.47 -3.64
N TYR A 40 -1.20 4.16 -4.93
CA TYR A 40 -2.22 4.34 -5.96
C TYR A 40 -3.49 3.55 -5.66
N LEU A 41 -3.36 2.29 -5.24
CA LEU A 41 -4.51 1.45 -4.88
C LEU A 41 -5.31 2.08 -3.73
N PHE A 42 -4.65 2.57 -2.69
CA PHE A 42 -5.34 3.19 -1.55
C PHE A 42 -5.99 4.53 -1.90
N GLU A 43 -5.32 5.36 -2.70
CA GLU A 43 -5.89 6.63 -3.19
C GLU A 43 -7.11 6.44 -4.08
N ASN A 44 -7.21 5.29 -4.74
CA ASN A 44 -8.29 4.98 -5.68
C ASN A 44 -9.26 3.93 -5.14
N ALA A 45 -9.22 3.60 -3.84
CA ALA A 45 -9.99 2.52 -3.23
C ALA A 45 -11.52 2.70 -3.33
N TYR A 46 -12.00 3.93 -3.54
CA TYR A 46 -13.41 4.23 -3.79
C TYR A 46 -13.89 3.84 -5.19
N LYS A 47 -12.98 3.53 -6.13
CA LYS A 47 -13.35 3.09 -7.47
C LYS A 47 -13.82 1.64 -7.43
N LYS A 48 -14.90 1.34 -8.14
CA LYS A 48 -15.46 -0.02 -8.26
C LYS A 48 -14.48 -1.03 -8.88
N LEU A 49 -13.59 -0.56 -9.76
CA LEU A 49 -12.60 -1.37 -10.45
C LEU A 49 -11.31 -0.56 -10.66
N ILE A 50 -10.18 -1.20 -10.44
CA ILE A 50 -8.85 -0.70 -10.78
C ILE A 50 -8.21 -1.71 -11.73
N THR A 51 -7.90 -1.31 -12.97
CA THR A 51 -7.28 -2.20 -13.97
C THR A 51 -5.75 -2.12 -13.94
N ARG A 52 -5.08 -3.00 -14.69
CA ARG A 52 -3.61 -3.00 -14.81
C ARG A 52 -3.11 -1.74 -15.52
N GLU A 53 -3.84 -1.28 -16.53
CA GLU A 53 -3.55 -0.04 -17.26
C GLU A 53 -3.67 1.18 -16.34
N MET A 54 -4.60 1.15 -15.39
CA MET A 54 -4.72 2.24 -14.40
C MET A 54 -3.52 2.25 -13.44
N ILE A 55 -3.06 1.08 -12.99
CA ILE A 55 -1.91 0.96 -12.09
C ILE A 55 -0.60 1.32 -12.79
N SER A 56 -0.47 1.12 -14.10
CA SER A 56 0.75 1.50 -14.82
C SER A 56 1.01 3.01 -14.78
N HIS A 57 0.00 3.84 -14.53
CA HIS A 57 0.19 5.29 -14.28
C HIS A 57 0.83 5.61 -12.92
N ALA A 58 0.89 4.66 -11.99
CA ALA A 58 1.56 4.82 -10.71
C ALA A 58 3.07 4.57 -10.80
N VAL A 59 3.56 4.02 -11.91
CA VAL A 59 4.93 3.54 -12.10
C VAL A 59 5.85 4.64 -12.62
#